data_AF-A0A101NLV8-F1
#
_entry.id   AF-A0A101NLV8-F1
#
_cell.length_a   1.000
_cell.length_b   1.000
_cell.length_c   1.000
_cell.angle_alpha   90.00
_cell.angle_beta   90.00
_cell.angle_gamma   90.00
#
_symmetry.space_group_name_H-M   'P 1'
#
loop_
_entity.id
_entity.type
_entity.pdbx_description
1 polymer ?
#
loop_
_entity_poly.entity_id
_entity_poly.type
_entity_poly.pdbx_seq_one_letter_code
_entity_poly.pdbx_strand_id
1 'polypeptide(L)'
;MPLSAEDFEAFLSDVVLCLSIQHRGRVVVVWPRGADAVVETLSDHYERQSAADAGDGSPPGRLAARLKELLGEAVTVTCRALSARGSGSDPELIYRTESDTLLLTIRGGFRLRVSPFDAAHEPEPLGPLTLRLRAGEVIYTPRGFICEFSEARARCLLLELSLGAQGSG
;
A
#
# COMPACT_ATOMS: atom_id res chain seq x y z
N MET A 1 4.36 -15.28 14.90
CA MET A 1 3.40 -16.42 15.01
C MET A 1 2.84 -16.73 13.61
N PRO A 2 2.27 -17.91 13.32
CA PRO A 2 1.57 -18.10 12.05
C PRO A 2 0.35 -17.17 11.99
N LEU A 3 0.16 -16.46 10.87
CA LEU A 3 -1.01 -15.63 10.60
C LEU A 3 -2.30 -16.43 10.81
N SER A 4 -3.13 -16.01 11.77
CA SER A 4 -4.44 -16.63 11.99
C SER A 4 -5.38 -16.28 10.83
N ALA A 5 -6.32 -17.17 10.53
CA ALA A 5 -7.35 -16.90 9.52
C ALA A 5 -8.25 -15.73 9.95
N GLU A 6 -8.51 -15.58 11.25
CA GLU A 6 -9.34 -14.52 11.81
C GLU A 6 -8.70 -13.14 11.61
N ASP A 7 -7.42 -12.98 11.97
CA ASP A 7 -6.70 -11.70 11.80
C ASP A 7 -6.62 -11.30 10.32
N PHE A 8 -6.39 -12.27 9.45
CA PHE A 8 -6.30 -12.04 8.01
C PHE A 8 -7.65 -11.62 7.40
N GLU A 9 -8.74 -12.29 7.76
CA GLU A 9 -10.08 -11.94 7.26
C GLU A 9 -10.58 -10.63 7.89
N ALA A 10 -10.22 -10.32 9.14
CA ALA A 10 -10.50 -9.01 9.74
C ALA A 10 -9.78 -7.88 8.99
N PHE A 11 -8.51 -8.09 8.65
CA PHE A 11 -7.72 -7.15 7.85
C PHE A 11 -8.38 -6.88 6.49
N LEU A 12 -8.71 -7.96 5.76
CA LEU A 12 -9.34 -7.87 4.44
C LEU A 12 -10.70 -7.17 4.51
N SER A 13 -11.51 -7.50 5.52
CA SER A 13 -12.84 -6.92 5.70
C SER A 13 -12.79 -5.41 5.90
N ASP A 14 -11.87 -4.93 6.75
CA ASP A 14 -11.74 -3.48 7.02
C ASP A 14 -11.24 -2.72 5.76
N VAL A 15 -10.30 -3.30 5.01
CA VAL A 15 -9.80 -2.72 3.75
C VAL A 15 -10.92 -2.68 2.70
N VAL A 16 -11.61 -3.78 2.45
CA VAL A 16 -12.67 -3.87 1.44
C VAL A 16 -13.87 -2.99 1.80
N LEU A 17 -14.25 -2.94 3.08
CA LEU A 17 -15.31 -2.04 3.57
C LEU A 17 -14.95 -0.58 3.30
N CYS A 18 -13.70 -0.19 3.58
CA CYS A 18 -13.23 1.16 3.30
C CYS A 18 -13.33 1.50 1.80
N LEU A 19 -12.87 0.60 0.93
CA LEU A 19 -12.95 0.78 -0.53
C LEU A 19 -14.39 0.82 -1.05
N SER A 20 -15.32 0.13 -0.39
CA SER A 20 -16.72 0.09 -0.78
C SER A 20 -17.48 1.35 -0.39
N ILE A 21 -17.11 1.98 0.73
CA ILE A 21 -17.76 3.20 1.24
C ILE A 21 -17.17 4.46 0.60
N GLN A 22 -15.85 4.52 0.49
CA GLN A 22 -15.16 5.67 -0.07
C GLN A 22 -15.09 5.48 -1.58
N HIS A 23 -16.14 5.94 -2.29
CA HIS A 23 -16.18 5.95 -3.74
C HIS A 23 -14.82 6.37 -4.32
N ARG A 24 -14.30 5.60 -5.29
CA ARG A 24 -12.93 5.58 -5.86
C ARG A 24 -12.36 6.92 -6.36
N GLY A 25 -12.24 7.91 -5.49
CA GLY A 25 -11.81 9.26 -5.86
C GLY A 25 -11.21 10.06 -4.71
N ARG A 26 -11.01 9.44 -3.54
CA ARG A 26 -10.40 10.08 -2.37
C ARG A 26 -9.25 9.23 -1.86
N VAL A 27 -8.21 9.90 -1.37
CA VAL A 27 -7.12 9.26 -0.64
C VAL A 27 -7.63 8.92 0.75
N VAL A 28 -7.44 7.67 1.19
CA VAL A 28 -7.97 7.20 2.47
C VAL A 28 -6.91 6.42 3.24
N VAL A 29 -6.80 6.68 4.54
CA VAL A 29 -5.96 5.89 5.44
C VAL A 29 -6.85 4.91 6.21
N VAL A 30 -6.41 3.67 6.29
CA VAL A 30 -7.09 2.58 6.99
C VAL A 30 -6.13 2.01 8.03
N TRP A 31 -6.66 1.79 9.24
CA TRP A 31 -6.01 1.08 10.32
C TRP A 31 -6.74 -0.25 10.55
N PRO A 32 -6.50 -1.26 9.67
CA PRO A 32 -7.26 -2.50 9.71
C PRO A 32 -6.91 -3.32 10.94
N ARG A 33 -7.91 -4.03 11.48
CA ARG A 33 -7.67 -5.05 12.50
C ARG A 33 -6.81 -6.18 11.92
N GLY A 34 -6.00 -6.82 12.76
CA GLY A 34 -5.09 -7.88 12.33
C GLY A 34 -3.87 -7.41 11.51
N ALA A 35 -3.70 -6.10 11.32
CA ALA A 35 -2.56 -5.53 10.58
C ALA A 35 -1.21 -6.00 11.10
N ASP A 36 -1.03 -6.08 12.42
CA ASP A 36 0.22 -6.52 13.04
C ASP A 36 0.62 -7.93 12.60
N ALA A 37 -0.33 -8.88 12.61
CA ALA A 37 -0.08 -10.26 12.20
C ALA A 37 0.19 -10.38 10.70
N VAL A 38 -0.54 -9.62 9.87
CA VAL A 38 -0.32 -9.56 8.42
C VAL A 38 1.06 -9.00 8.12
N VAL A 39 1.44 -7.91 8.78
CA VAL A 39 2.73 -7.26 8.61
C VAL A 39 3.89 -8.10 9.11
N GLU A 40 3.76 -8.76 10.26
CA GLU A 40 4.77 -9.71 10.77
C GLU A 40 5.02 -10.80 9.72
N THR A 41 3.95 -11.38 9.18
CA THR A 41 4.03 -12.44 8.16
C THR A 41 4.68 -11.98 6.87
N LEU A 42 4.35 -10.76 6.41
CA LEU A 42 4.98 -10.16 5.23
C LEU A 42 6.45 -9.80 5.48
N SER A 43 6.78 -9.25 6.65
CA SER A 43 8.15 -8.93 7.07
C SER A 43 9.01 -10.19 7.04
N ASP A 44 8.55 -11.26 7.68
CA ASP A 44 9.27 -12.52 7.74
C ASP A 44 9.48 -13.14 6.35
N HIS A 45 8.52 -12.97 5.43
CA HIS A 45 8.65 -13.44 4.05
C HIS A 45 9.74 -12.67 3.30
N TYR A 46 9.73 -11.34 3.35
CA TYR A 46 10.72 -10.50 2.66
C TYR A 46 12.11 -10.50 3.33
N GLU A 47 12.22 -10.94 4.58
CA GLU A 47 13.50 -11.20 5.23
C GLU A 47 14.11 -12.54 4.80
N ARG A 48 13.28 -13.56 4.57
CA ARG A 48 13.72 -14.90 4.19
C ARG A 48 13.92 -15.09 2.68
N GLN A 49 13.20 -14.34 1.85
CA GLN A 49 13.29 -14.40 0.40
C GLN A 49 13.64 -13.03 -0.18
N SER A 50 14.53 -13.00 -1.18
CA SER A 50 14.74 -11.79 -2.00
C SER A 50 13.40 -11.39 -2.61
N ALA A 51 13.08 -10.10 -2.63
CA ALA A 51 11.75 -9.52 -2.90
C ALA A 51 11.08 -9.87 -4.26
N ALA A 52 11.69 -10.74 -5.06
CA ALA A 52 11.26 -11.14 -6.40
C ALA A 52 10.33 -12.38 -6.43
N ASP A 53 10.10 -13.09 -5.31
CA ASP A 53 9.43 -14.40 -5.30
C ASP A 53 7.94 -14.32 -4.86
N ALA A 54 7.18 -13.40 -5.46
CA ALA A 54 5.75 -13.22 -5.21
C ALA A 54 4.89 -14.20 -6.04
N GLY A 55 5.06 -15.51 -5.82
CA GLY A 55 4.16 -16.52 -6.40
C GLY A 55 2.79 -16.54 -5.70
N ASP A 56 1.78 -17.17 -6.32
CA ASP A 56 0.40 -17.21 -5.80
C ASP A 56 0.28 -17.83 -4.38
N GLY A 57 1.20 -18.71 -4.00
CA GLY A 57 1.25 -19.31 -2.65
C GLY A 57 1.96 -18.47 -1.58
N SER A 58 2.64 -17.39 -1.98
CA SER A 58 3.34 -16.49 -1.06
C SER A 58 2.35 -15.65 -0.23
N PRO A 59 2.72 -15.15 0.96
CA PRO A 59 1.88 -14.21 1.70
C PRO A 59 1.38 -12.99 0.88
N PRO A 60 2.23 -12.28 0.10
CA PRO A 60 1.75 -11.20 -0.77
C PRO A 60 0.82 -11.70 -1.88
N GLY A 61 1.11 -12.85 -2.49
CA GLY A 61 0.25 -13.46 -3.52
C GLY A 61 -1.13 -13.84 -2.98
N ARG A 62 -1.19 -14.43 -1.79
CA ARG A 62 -2.45 -14.74 -1.09
C ARG A 62 -3.28 -13.51 -0.79
N LEU A 63 -2.64 -12.41 -0.36
CA LEU A 63 -3.33 -11.15 -0.12
C LEU A 63 -3.95 -10.61 -1.41
N ALA A 64 -3.20 -10.61 -2.52
CA ALA A 64 -3.69 -10.16 -3.82
C ALA A 64 -4.80 -11.05 -4.37
N ALA A 65 -4.67 -12.38 -4.27
CA ALA A 65 -5.70 -13.32 -4.70
C ALA A 65 -7.02 -13.10 -3.95
N ARG A 66 -6.97 -12.93 -2.62
CA ARG A 66 -8.16 -12.67 -1.82
C ARG A 66 -8.79 -11.33 -2.10
N LEU A 67 -8.00 -10.27 -2.28
CA LEU A 67 -8.52 -8.97 -2.72
C LEU A 67 -9.16 -9.05 -4.10
N LYS A 68 -8.56 -9.79 -5.04
CA LYS A 68 -9.15 -10.05 -6.37
C LYS A 68 -10.50 -10.75 -6.26
N GLU A 69 -10.62 -11.77 -5.41
CA GLU A 69 -11.87 -12.48 -5.19
C GLU A 69 -12.95 -11.57 -4.59
N LEU A 70 -12.59 -10.73 -3.61
CA LEU A 70 -13.53 -9.84 -2.91
C LEU A 70 -13.94 -8.63 -3.75
N LEU A 71 -13.04 -8.10 -4.57
CA LEU A 71 -13.27 -6.88 -5.37
C LEU A 71 -13.72 -7.19 -6.79
N GLY A 72 -13.51 -8.41 -7.28
CA GLY A 72 -13.82 -8.82 -8.66
C GLY A 72 -12.86 -8.26 -9.72
N GLU A 73 -11.70 -7.74 -9.32
CA GLU A 73 -10.73 -7.07 -10.19
C GLU A 73 -9.33 -7.68 -10.06
N ALA A 74 -8.53 -7.58 -11.12
CA ALA A 74 -7.13 -7.99 -11.06
C ALA A 74 -6.36 -7.17 -10.02
N VAL A 75 -5.51 -7.83 -9.22
CA VAL A 75 -4.64 -7.19 -8.24
C VAL A 75 -3.21 -7.61 -8.55
N THR A 76 -2.36 -6.64 -8.81
CA THR A 76 -0.92 -6.85 -9.02
C THR A 76 -0.15 -6.44 -7.76
N VAL A 77 0.95 -7.13 -7.47
CA VAL A 77 1.73 -6.90 -6.26
C VAL A 77 3.12 -6.41 -6.62
N THR A 78 3.56 -5.32 -5.99
CA THR A 78 4.93 -4.83 -6.07
C THR A 78 5.44 -4.53 -4.67
N CYS A 79 6.60 -5.07 -4.30
CA CYS A 79 7.27 -4.69 -3.05
C CYS A 79 8.31 -3.61 -3.35
N ARG A 80 8.32 -2.55 -2.55
CA ARG A 80 9.28 -1.44 -2.65
C ARG A 80 10.06 -1.30 -1.37
N ALA A 81 11.38 -1.20 -1.50
CA ALA A 81 12.27 -0.87 -0.39
C ALA A 81 12.65 0.62 -0.46
N LEU A 82 12.39 1.35 0.61
CA LEU A 82 12.87 2.72 0.78
C LEU A 82 14.18 2.67 1.57
N SER A 83 15.22 3.27 1.00
CA SER A 83 16.54 3.32 1.63
C SER A 83 16.60 4.51 2.56
N ALA A 84 17.16 4.33 3.76
CA ALA A 84 17.37 5.44 4.67
C ALA A 84 18.27 6.49 4.00
N ARG A 85 17.70 7.62 3.58
CA ARG A 85 18.48 8.80 3.24
C ARG A 85 18.41 9.77 4.42
N GLY A 86 19.53 10.48 4.63
CA GLY A 86 19.57 11.59 5.61
C GLY A 86 18.50 12.64 5.29
N SER A 87 18.27 13.57 6.22
CA SER A 87 17.14 14.53 6.26
C SER A 87 17.08 15.57 5.12
N GLY A 88 17.46 15.21 3.89
CA GLY A 88 17.30 16.04 2.72
C GLY A 88 15.83 16.22 2.35
N SER A 89 15.53 17.35 1.73
CA SER A 89 14.19 17.77 1.28
C SER A 89 13.68 16.96 0.09
N ASP A 90 14.55 16.19 -0.57
CA ASP A 90 14.21 15.45 -1.78
C ASP A 90 13.50 14.14 -1.45
N PRO A 91 12.40 13.81 -2.15
CA PRO A 91 11.74 12.53 -1.97
C PRO A 91 12.66 11.37 -2.36
N GLU A 92 12.65 10.32 -1.54
CA GLU A 92 13.37 9.08 -1.78
C GLU A 92 12.77 8.28 -2.94
N LEU A 93 11.44 8.38 -3.09
CA LEU A 93 10.68 7.77 -4.17
C LEU A 93 9.54 8.72 -4.56
N ILE A 94 9.37 8.88 -5.87
CA ILE A 94 8.18 9.50 -6.45
C ILE A 94 7.49 8.42 -7.27
N TYR A 95 6.21 8.21 -7.01
CA TYR A 95 5.39 7.20 -7.65
C TYR A 95 4.08 7.83 -8.15
N ARG A 96 3.70 7.52 -9.39
CA ARG A 96 2.42 7.94 -9.97
C ARG A 96 1.44 6.78 -9.89
N THR A 97 0.25 7.01 -9.36
CA THR A 97 -0.82 6.02 -9.35
C THR A 97 -1.47 5.97 -10.73
N GLU A 98 -0.96 5.12 -11.61
CA GLU A 98 -1.59 4.85 -12.92
C GLU A 98 -2.88 4.01 -12.76
N SER A 99 -3.03 3.35 -11.62
CA SER A 99 -4.20 2.61 -11.19
C SER A 99 -4.55 2.92 -9.75
N ASP A 100 -5.76 2.54 -9.34
CA ASP A 100 -6.14 2.52 -7.95
C ASP A 100 -5.19 1.62 -7.16
N THR A 101 -4.65 2.13 -6.06
CA THR A 101 -3.52 1.50 -5.39
C THR A 101 -3.73 1.45 -3.89
N LEU A 102 -3.53 0.30 -3.27
CA LEU A 102 -3.34 0.17 -1.83
C LEU A 102 -1.85 0.09 -1.53
N LEU A 103 -1.37 0.93 -0.62
CA LEU A 103 -0.01 0.88 -0.10
C LEU A 103 -0.06 0.44 1.37
N LEU A 104 0.47 -0.74 1.67
CA LEU A 104 0.62 -1.27 3.03
C LEU A 104 2.06 -1.08 3.49
N THR A 105 2.26 -0.33 4.57
CA THR A 105 3.58 -0.23 5.18
C THR A 105 3.88 -1.51 5.95
N ILE A 106 4.86 -2.28 5.49
CA ILE A 106 5.29 -3.52 6.14
C ILE A 106 6.31 -3.21 7.25
N ARG A 107 7.30 -2.35 6.97
CA ARG A 107 8.37 -2.11 7.94
C ARG A 107 8.78 -0.66 8.00
N GLY A 108 9.03 -0.19 9.22
CA GLY A 108 9.57 1.14 9.49
C GLY A 108 8.50 2.21 9.46
N GLY A 109 8.90 3.42 9.04
CA GLY A 109 7.99 4.54 8.90
C GLY A 109 8.65 5.70 8.16
N PHE A 110 7.84 6.40 7.38
CA PHE A 110 8.24 7.44 6.45
C PHE A 110 7.16 8.51 6.36
N ARG A 111 7.50 9.66 5.81
CA ARG A 111 6.55 10.69 5.42
C ARG A 111 6.05 10.39 4.01
N LEU A 112 4.74 10.39 3.84
CA LEU A 112 4.08 10.31 2.54
C LEU A 112 3.38 11.64 2.28
N ARG A 113 3.63 12.21 1.11
CA ARG A 113 2.86 13.32 0.56
C ARG A 113 2.12 12.84 -0.68
N VAL A 114 0.82 13.13 -0.73
CA VAL A 114 -0.07 12.73 -1.83
C VAL A 114 -0.68 13.98 -2.45
N SER A 115 -0.54 14.14 -3.75
CA SER A 115 -1.07 15.28 -4.51
C SER A 115 -1.65 14.83 -5.85
N PRO A 116 -2.69 15.46 -6.39
CA PRO A 116 -3.19 15.15 -7.73
C PRO A 116 -2.11 15.38 -8.79
N PHE A 117 -2.11 14.56 -9.85
CA PHE A 117 -1.21 14.70 -11.01
C PHE A 117 -1.65 15.83 -11.94
N ASP A 118 -2.95 16.09 -12.05
CA ASP A 118 -3.56 17.08 -12.93
C ASP A 118 -4.62 17.88 -12.17
N ALA A 119 -4.65 19.20 -12.38
CA ALA A 119 -5.63 20.11 -11.80
C ALA A 119 -7.08 19.76 -12.20
N ALA A 120 -7.27 19.03 -13.31
CA ALA A 120 -8.58 18.53 -13.73
C ALA A 120 -9.18 17.45 -12.80
N HIS A 121 -8.36 16.83 -11.94
CA HIS A 121 -8.80 15.83 -10.97
C HIS A 121 -9.05 16.41 -9.58
N GLU A 122 -9.10 17.73 -9.39
CA GLU A 122 -9.40 18.36 -8.10
C GLU A 122 -10.89 18.20 -7.74
N PRO A 123 -11.26 17.33 -6.77
CA PRO A 123 -12.57 17.38 -6.15
C PRO A 123 -12.42 18.35 -4.96
N GLU A 124 -12.62 19.65 -5.19
CA GLU A 124 -12.55 20.70 -4.15
C GLU A 124 -11.13 20.89 -3.52
N PRO A 125 -10.83 22.00 -2.80
CA PRO A 125 -9.47 22.47 -2.58
C PRO A 125 -8.83 21.76 -1.38
N LEU A 126 -8.78 20.44 -1.41
CA LEU A 126 -7.92 19.66 -0.52
C LEU A 126 -6.53 19.66 -1.14
N GLY A 127 -5.72 20.63 -0.69
CA GLY A 127 -4.29 20.67 -0.99
C GLY A 127 -3.58 19.35 -0.61
N PRO A 128 -2.27 19.24 -0.91
CA PRO A 128 -1.53 18.00 -0.76
C PRO A 128 -1.66 17.40 0.65
N LEU A 129 -2.07 16.14 0.72
CA LEU A 129 -2.18 15.39 1.97
C LEU A 129 -0.78 14.96 2.40
N THR A 130 -0.34 15.35 3.59
CA THR A 130 0.96 14.91 4.15
C THR A 130 0.74 14.14 5.43
N LEU A 131 1.26 12.91 5.48
CA LEU A 131 1.06 11.98 6.57
C LEU A 131 2.38 11.31 6.94
N ARG A 132 2.46 10.80 8.18
CA ARG A 132 3.57 9.95 8.60
C ARG A 132 3.05 8.53 8.75
N LEU A 133 3.45 7.66 7.84
CA LEU A 133 3.04 6.27 7.82
C LEU A 133 3.97 5.39 8.67
N ARG A 134 3.38 4.37 9.29
CA ARG A 134 4.02 3.35 10.12
C ARG A 134 3.60 1.95 9.69
N ALA A 135 4.40 0.97 10.07
CA ALA A 135 4.06 -0.45 9.89
C ALA A 135 2.61 -0.74 10.34
N GLY A 136 1.86 -1.45 9.50
CA GLY A 136 0.45 -1.79 9.73
C GLY A 136 -0.56 -0.84 9.09
N GLU A 137 -0.14 0.37 8.72
CA GLU A 137 -1.04 1.35 8.11
C GLU A 137 -1.18 1.10 6.61
N VAL A 138 -2.42 1.16 6.13
CA VAL A 138 -2.79 1.03 4.72
C VAL A 138 -3.28 2.38 4.22
N ILE A 139 -2.80 2.80 3.05
CA ILE A 139 -3.36 3.94 2.34
C ILE A 139 -3.91 3.50 1.00
N TYR A 140 -5.18 3.82 0.74
CA TYR A 140 -5.76 3.77 -0.58
C TYR A 140 -5.50 5.10 -1.29
N THR A 141 -4.93 5.01 -2.49
CA THR A 141 -4.70 6.15 -3.37
C THR A 141 -5.34 5.82 -4.73
N PRO A 142 -6.35 6.59 -5.16
CA PRO A 142 -6.96 6.37 -6.47
C PRO A 142 -5.98 6.74 -7.58
N ARG A 143 -6.28 6.32 -8.81
CA ARG A 143 -5.52 6.75 -9.99
C ARG A 143 -5.46 8.28 -10.13
N GLY A 144 -4.38 8.79 -10.72
CA GLY A 144 -4.23 10.23 -11.01
C GLY A 144 -3.62 11.03 -9.86
N PHE A 145 -2.93 10.38 -8.93
CA PHE A 145 -2.19 11.01 -7.84
C PHE A 145 -0.69 10.72 -7.93
N ILE A 146 0.09 11.59 -7.31
CA ILE A 146 1.53 11.45 -7.10
C ILE A 146 1.74 11.19 -5.61
N CYS A 147 2.47 10.13 -5.31
CA CYS A 147 2.93 9.76 -3.97
C CYS A 147 4.43 10.06 -3.86
N GLU A 148 4.80 10.94 -2.94
CA GLU A 148 6.16 11.33 -2.61
C GLU A 148 6.54 10.76 -1.23
N PHE A 149 7.53 9.89 -1.20
CA PHE A 149 8.00 9.22 0.01
C PHE A 149 9.30 9.87 0.48
N SER A 150 9.39 10.22 1.77
CA SER A 150 10.55 10.91 2.34
C SER A 150 10.75 10.55 3.81
N GLU A 151 11.87 10.99 4.39
CA GLU A 151 12.17 10.88 5.82
C GLU A 151 12.14 9.45 6.38
N ALA A 152 12.57 8.44 5.59
CA ALA A 152 12.74 7.09 6.08
C ALA A 152 13.98 7.05 7.00
N ARG A 153 13.77 6.87 8.30
CA ARG A 153 14.88 6.86 9.28
C ARG A 153 15.65 5.54 9.32
N ALA A 154 15.11 4.51 8.68
CA ALA A 154 15.69 3.17 8.54
C ALA A 154 15.17 2.56 7.22
N ARG A 155 15.70 1.39 6.82
CA ARG A 155 15.21 0.68 5.64
C ARG A 155 13.74 0.29 5.81
N CYS A 156 12.86 0.94 5.06
CA CYS A 156 11.43 0.68 5.08
C CYS A 156 11.03 -0.27 3.95
N LEU A 157 9.94 -1.01 4.18
CA LEU A 157 9.33 -1.90 3.18
C LEU A 157 7.86 -1.52 3.02
N LEU A 158 7.44 -1.41 1.77
CA LEU A 158 6.09 -1.04 1.36
C LEU A 158 5.59 -2.10 0.37
N LEU A 159 4.37 -2.59 0.59
CA LEU A 159 3.66 -3.41 -0.38
C LEU A 159 2.70 -2.52 -1.15
N GLU A 160 2.83 -2.51 -2.47
CA GLU A 160 1.91 -1.89 -3.41
C GLU A 160 1.01 -2.97 -4.00
N LEU A 161 -0.30 -2.75 -3.90
CA LEU A 161 -1.34 -3.58 -4.50
C LEU A 161 -2.14 -2.73 -5.48
N SER A 162 -1.89 -2.92 -6.77
CA SER A 162 -2.48 -2.11 -7.83
C SER A 162 -3.70 -2.83 -8.42
N LEU A 163 -4.85 -2.18 -8.34
CA LEU A 163 -6.18 -2.68 -8.67
C LEU A 163 -6.53 -2.35 -10.12
N GLY A 164 -7.05 -3.32 -10.86
CA GLY A 164 -7.48 -3.13 -12.25
C GLY A 164 -6.34 -2.93 -13.25
N ALA A 165 -5.07 -2.99 -12.81
CA ALA A 165 -3.92 -3.04 -13.70
C ALA A 165 -3.94 -4.39 -14.44
N GLN A 166 -4.29 -4.38 -15.72
CA GLN A 166 -4.02 -5.54 -16.57
C GLN A 166 -2.51 -5.64 -16.72
N GLY A 167 -1.93 -6.77 -16.31
CA GLY A 167 -0.50 -7.03 -16.46
C GLY A 167 -0.09 -6.78 -17.91
N SER A 168 0.88 -5.90 -18.11
CA SER A 168 1.54 -5.76 -19.40
C SER A 168 2.26 -7.08 -19.69
N GLY A 169 1.67 -7.89 -20.55
CA GLY A 169 2.34 -9.02 -21.19
C GLY A 169 3.38 -8.56 -22.19
#